data_AF-A0AAW5KCR7-F1
#
_entry.id   AF-A0AAW5KCR7-F1
#
_cell.length_a   1.000
_cell.length_b   1.000
_cell.length_c   1.000
_cell.angle_alpha   90.00
_cell.angle_beta   90.00
_cell.angle_gamma   90.00
#
_symmetry.space_group_name_H-M   'P 1'
#
loop_
_entity.id
_entity.type
_entity.pdbx_description
1 polymer ?
#
loop_
_entity_poly.entity_id
_entity_poly.type
_entity_poly.pdbx_seq_one_letter_code
_entity_poly.pdbx_strand_id
1 'polypeptide(L)' 'KDAGQFSANGKDEAEFYLALNPGEPVKPLENIASGGELSRIMLAIKTVLADAEDTPTLIFDEIDAGISGVTAAKVGEK' A
#
# COMPACT_ATOMS: atom_id res chain seq x y z
N LYS A 1 26.67 24.23 6.02
CA LYS A 1 25.60 23.33 5.53
C LYS A 1 25.46 22.26 6.57
N ASP A 2 24.40 22.30 7.38
CA ASP A 2 24.18 21.34 8.46
C ASP A 2 24.33 19.93 7.91
N ALA A 3 25.28 19.18 8.47
CA ALA A 3 25.28 17.74 8.34
C ALA A 3 24.07 17.27 9.16
N GLY A 4 22.91 17.22 8.51
CA GLY A 4 21.64 16.76 9.07
C GLY A 4 21.89 15.55 9.95
N GLN A 5 21.51 15.70 11.22
CA GLN A 5 21.90 14.85 12.33
C GLN A 5 21.54 13.40 12.03
N PHE A 6 22.53 12.50 12.04
CA PHE A 6 22.28 11.06 11.85
C PHE A 6 21.30 10.58 12.92
N SER A 7 20.19 9.96 12.50
CA SER A 7 19.21 9.35 13.39
C SER A 7 19.39 7.83 13.43
N ALA A 8 18.73 7.15 14.36
CA ALA A 8 18.67 5.69 14.37
C ALA A 8 18.05 5.11 13.09
N ASN A 9 17.28 5.91 12.35
CA ASN A 9 16.64 5.54 11.09
C ASN A 9 17.47 5.94 9.85
N GLY A 10 18.68 6.48 10.05
CA GLY A 10 19.51 6.99 8.97
C GLY A 10 19.33 8.48 8.73
N LYS A 11 19.80 8.95 7.57
CA LYS A 11 19.83 10.36 7.18
C LYS A 11 18.80 10.70 6.08
N ASP A 12 18.44 9.71 5.28
CA ASP A 12 17.52 9.85 4.16
C ASP A 12 16.15 9.28 4.53
N GLU A 13 15.10 9.80 3.90
CA GLU A 13 13.74 9.26 4.01
C GLU A 13 13.48 8.24 2.91
N ALA A 14 12.74 7.17 3.23
CA ALA A 14 12.38 6.13 2.28
C ALA A 14 10.90 6.28 1.89
N GLU A 15 10.64 6.27 0.58
CA GLU A 15 9.31 6.39 0.00
C GLU A 15 9.04 5.25 -0.98
N PHE A 16 7.77 4.80 -1.05
CA PHE A 16 7.34 3.83 -2.04
C PHE A 16 6.82 4.53 -3.29
N TYR A 17 7.31 4.07 -4.44
CA TYR A 17 6.96 4.59 -5.76
C TYR A 17 6.30 3.49 -6.58
N LEU A 18 5.08 3.70 -7.06
CA LEU A 18 4.33 2.72 -7.85
C LEU A 18 3.60 3.37 -9.05
N ALA A 19 3.24 2.54 -10.03
CA ALA A 19 2.31 2.89 -11.11
C ALA A 19 1.22 1.82 -11.14
N LEU A 20 -0.05 2.22 -11.06
CA LEU A 20 -1.15 1.26 -10.93
C LEU A 20 -1.68 0.79 -12.27
N ASN A 21 -1.63 1.66 -13.28
CA ASN A 21 -2.08 1.35 -14.61
C ASN A 21 -0.92 1.37 -15.62
N PRO A 22 -0.94 0.49 -16.65
CA PRO A 22 0.02 0.56 -17.73
C PRO A 22 0.03 1.94 -18.40
N GLY A 23 1.23 2.52 -18.52
CA GLY A 23 1.41 3.85 -19.12
C GLY A 23 1.28 5.03 -18.14
N GLU A 24 0.90 4.79 -16.88
CA GLU A 24 1.00 5.83 -15.85
C GLU A 24 2.45 6.04 -15.41
N PRO A 25 2.86 7.30 -15.12
CA PRO A 25 4.15 7.54 -14.51
C PRO A 25 4.15 6.99 -13.09
N VAL A 26 5.32 6.51 -12.68
CA VAL A 26 5.54 6.11 -11.29
C VAL A 26 5.42 7.35 -10.39
N LYS A 27 4.59 7.25 -9.36
CA LYS A 27 4.32 8.33 -8.39
C LYS A 27 4.61 7.81 -6.97
N PRO A 28 4.83 8.69 -5.97
CA PRO A 28 4.90 8.24 -4.59
C PRO A 28 3.51 7.77 -4.13
N LEU A 29 3.45 6.71 -3.31
CA LEU A 29 2.21 6.05 -2.85
C LEU A 29 1.20 7.03 -2.25
N GLU A 30 1.66 8.05 -1.54
CA GLU A 30 0.82 9.14 -1.00
C GLU A 30 0.00 9.90 -2.07
N ASN A 31 0.52 9.95 -3.29
CA ASN A 31 -0.05 10.66 -4.43
C ASN A 31 -0.69 9.69 -5.43
N ILE A 32 -0.84 8.41 -5.04
CA ILE A 32 -1.45 7.37 -5.85
C ILE A 32 -2.88 7.13 -5.37
N ALA A 33 -3.82 7.33 -6.33
CA ALA A 33 -5.04 6.54 -6.49
C ALA A 33 -6.26 6.82 -5.59
N SER A 34 -7.34 6.10 -5.92
CA SER A 34 -8.59 6.06 -5.15
C SER A 34 -8.42 5.28 -3.84
N GLY A 35 -9.32 5.51 -2.87
CA GLY A 35 -9.30 4.82 -1.58
C GLY A 35 -9.27 3.30 -1.71
N GLY A 36 -10.06 2.74 -2.63
CA GLY A 36 -10.10 1.30 -2.89
C GLY A 36 -8.81 0.71 -3.44
N GLU A 37 -8.07 1.44 -4.28
CA GLU A 37 -6.77 0.99 -4.78
C GLU A 37 -5.73 0.91 -3.66
N LEU A 38 -5.68 1.93 -2.79
CA LEU A 38 -4.79 1.93 -1.62
C LEU A 38 -5.14 0.79 -0.66
N SER A 39 -6.43 0.56 -0.39
CA SER A 39 -6.89 -0.53 0.46
C SER A 39 -6.47 -1.91 -0.06
N ARG A 40 -6.56 -2.13 -1.37
CA ARG A 40 -6.11 -3.41 -1.99
C ARG A 40 -4.59 -3.58 -1.95
N ILE A 41 -3.82 -2.51 -2.12
CA ILE A 41 -2.36 -2.54 -1.97
C ILE A 41 -1.99 -2.90 -0.53
N MET A 42 -2.63 -2.26 0.45
CA MET A 42 -2.40 -2.53 1.87
C MET A 42 -2.74 -3.99 2.23
N LEU A 43 -3.87 -4.50 1.73
CA LEU A 43 -4.25 -5.91 1.91
C LEU A 43 -3.18 -6.85 1.34
N ALA A 44 -2.65 -6.57 0.15
CA ALA A 44 -1.60 -7.38 -0.47
C ALA A 44 -0.30 -7.38 0.36
N ILE A 45 0.13 -6.20 0.83
CA ILE A 45 1.33 -6.07 1.68
C ILE A 45 1.14 -6.84 2.98
N LYS A 46 0.02 -6.64 3.68
CA LYS A 46 -0.30 -7.34 4.93
C LYS A 46 -0.39 -8.85 4.74
N THR A 47 -0.95 -9.31 3.61
CA THR A 47 -1.01 -10.74 3.29
C THR A 47 0.40 -11.34 3.13
N VAL A 48 1.34 -10.62 2.50
CA VAL A 48 2.72 -11.09 2.32
C VAL A 48 3.52 -11.02 3.61
N LEU A 49 3.26 -10.03 4.47
CA LEU A 49 3.93 -9.85 5.75
C LEU A 49 3.23 -10.52 6.93
N ALA A 50 2.18 -11.31 6.68
CA ALA A 50 1.33 -11.87 7.72
C ALA A 50 2.10 -12.73 8.74
N ASP A 51 3.15 -13.43 8.31
CA ASP A 51 3.98 -14.25 9.20
C ASP A 51 4.91 -13.42 10.09
N ALA A 52 5.15 -12.15 9.75
CA ALA A 52 6.06 -11.24 10.44
C ALA A 52 5.33 -10.21 11.33
N GLU A 53 4.01 -10.11 11.25
CA GLU A 53 3.21 -9.14 11.99
C GLU A 53 2.06 -9.80 12.76
N ASP A 54 1.89 -9.37 14.02
CA ASP A 54 0.81 -9.83 14.90
C ASP A 54 -0.30 -8.77 14.98
N THR A 55 -1.02 -8.56 13.87
CA THR A 55 -2.15 -7.62 13.81
C THR A 55 -3.47 -8.39 13.72
N PRO A 56 -4.26 -8.49 14.82
CA PRO A 56 -5.40 -9.40 14.88
C PRO A 56 -6.63 -8.94 14.10
N THR A 57 -6.74 -7.65 13.75
CA THR A 57 -7.91 -7.12 13.02
C THR A 57 -7.47 -5.96 12.12
N LEU A 58 -7.91 -6.01 10.86
CA LEU A 58 -7.71 -4.99 9.85
C LEU A 58 -9.07 -4.51 9.35
N ILE A 59 -9.22 -3.20 9.13
CA ILE A 59 -10.42 -2.60 8.54
C ILE A 59 -9.97 -1.90 7.25
N PHE A 60 -10.63 -2.22 6.16
CA PHE A 60 -10.37 -1.60 4.85
C PHE A 60 -11.58 -0.77 4.44
N ASP A 61 -11.31 0.43 3.93
CA ASP A 61 -12.34 1.32 3.40
C ASP A 61 -12.36 1.23 1.86
N GLU A 62 -13.54 1.30 1.27
CA GLU A 62 -13.77 1.25 -0.18
C GLU A 62 -13.07 0.11 -0.94
N ILE A 63 -12.75 -1.02 -0.29
CA ILE A 63 -11.89 -2.06 -0.89
C ILE A 63 -12.49 -2.69 -2.17
N ASP A 64 -13.82 -2.69 -2.27
CA ASP A 64 -14.62 -3.18 -3.39
C ASP A 64 -14.91 -2.11 -4.46
N ALA A 65 -14.44 -0.86 -4.26
CA ALA A 65 -14.65 0.21 -5.23
C ALA A 65 -13.96 -0.10 -6.57
N GLY A 66 -14.74 0.03 -7.65
CA GLY A 66 -14.27 -0.11 -9.03
C GLY A 66 -13.94 -1.54 -9.46
N ILE A 67 -14.27 -2.56 -8.66
CA ILE A 67 -14.00 -3.98 -9.00
C ILE A 67 -15.29 -4.82 -9.04
N SER A 68 -15.25 -5.93 -9.78
CA SER A 68 -16.34 -6.89 -9.86
C SER A 68 -15.82 -8.28 -10.22
N GLY A 69 -16.72 -9.28 -10.25
CA GLY A 69 -16.40 -10.64 -10.72
C GLY A 69 -15.33 -11.33 -9.88
N VAL A 70 -14.36 -11.97 -10.56
CA VAL A 70 -13.30 -12.76 -9.92
C VAL A 70 -12.44 -11.92 -8.99
N THR A 71 -12.18 -10.65 -9.31
CA THR A 71 -11.39 -9.76 -8.45
C THR A 71 -12.12 -9.48 -7.14
N ALA A 72 -13.41 -9.17 -7.19
CA ALA A 72 -14.22 -8.94 -6.00
C ALA A 72 -14.34 -10.21 -5.13
N ALA A 73 -14.53 -11.39 -5.77
CA ALA A 73 -14.58 -12.66 -5.05
C ALA A 73 -13.28 -12.94 -4.28
N LYS A 74 -12.11 -12.73 -4.91
CA LYS A 74 -10.81 -12.94 -4.25
C LYS A 74 -10.54 -12.00 -3.09
N VAL A 75 -11.03 -10.76 -3.16
CA VAL A 75 -10.92 -9.80 -2.05
C VAL A 75 -11.73 -10.27 -0.85
N GLY A 76 -12.93 -10.83 -1.06
CA GLY A 76 -13.78 -11.34 0.02
C GLY A 76 -13.35 -12.66 0.65
N GLU A 77 -12.42 -13.40 0.02
CA GLU A 77 -11.82 -14.62 0.58
C GLU A 77 -10.67 -14.35 1.55
N LYS A 78 -10.22 -13.09 1.65
CA LYS A 78 -9.09 -12.64 2.46
C LYS A 78 -9.56 -11.83 3.65
#